data_AF-A0AAV2TGW2-F1
#
_entry.id   AF-A0AAV2TGW2-F1
#
_cell.length_a   1.000
_cell.length_b   1.000
_cell.length_c   1.000
_cell.angle_alpha   90.00
_cell.angle_beta   90.00
_cell.angle_gamma   90.00
#
_symmetry.space_group_name_H-M   'P 1'
#
loop_
_entity.id
_entity.type
_entity.pdbx_description
1 polymer ?
#
loop_
_entity_poly.entity_id
_entity_poly.type
_entity_poly.pdbx_seq_one_letter_code
_entity_poly.pdbx_strand_id
1 'polypeptide(L)'
;MHLEYDTGMSNKIFKCYRPIYFDMAKIGNGIQMGLSWIPDSNGHVPGNAISVGEGIYIARMHESGDLIPGKVVSQYNKAFCSHDGRELEHQNYEVLCDTCAPGTSQWFTMVTPMPISHTEERNML
;
A
#
# COMPACT_ATOMS: atom_id res chain seq x y z
N MET A 1 6.19 -26.67 56.14
CA MET A 1 6.41 -27.46 54.92
C MET A 1 5.15 -27.38 54.06
N HIS A 2 5.07 -26.39 53.19
CA HIS A 2 4.56 -26.56 51.82
C HIS A 2 5.01 -25.31 51.05
N LEU A 3 6.01 -25.50 50.18
CA LEU A 3 6.47 -24.52 49.22
C LEU A 3 5.75 -24.87 47.92
N GLU A 4 4.86 -24.02 47.44
CA GLU A 4 4.42 -24.10 46.04
C GLU A 4 5.32 -23.19 45.22
N TYR A 5 6.18 -23.84 44.44
CA TYR A 5 6.93 -23.25 43.34
C TYR A 5 5.98 -23.13 42.16
N ASP A 6 5.58 -21.92 41.78
CA ASP A 6 4.94 -21.69 40.49
C ASP A 6 6.00 -21.31 39.44
N THR A 7 6.49 -22.33 38.76
CA THR A 7 7.29 -22.25 37.54
C THR A 7 6.39 -21.76 36.39
N GLY A 8 6.44 -20.46 36.10
CA GLY A 8 5.59 -19.86 35.06
C GLY A 8 6.20 -18.66 34.38
N MET A 9 7.45 -18.76 33.92
CA MET A 9 8.01 -17.81 32.95
C MET A 9 7.38 -18.11 31.59
N SER A 10 6.21 -17.53 31.30
CA SER A 10 5.57 -17.64 29.99
C SER A 10 4.91 -16.32 29.58
N ASN A 11 5.57 -15.67 28.62
CA ASN A 11 4.96 -14.81 27.62
C ASN A 11 3.97 -13.76 28.14
N LYS A 12 4.52 -12.65 28.67
CA LYS A 12 3.82 -11.36 28.63
C LYS A 12 3.69 -10.94 27.16
N ILE A 13 2.73 -11.54 26.46
CA ILE A 13 2.20 -10.98 25.22
C ILE A 13 1.69 -9.61 25.63
N PHE A 14 2.40 -8.57 25.24
CA PHE A 14 1.88 -7.22 25.26
C PHE A 14 0.68 -7.22 24.31
N LYS A 15 -0.50 -7.54 24.83
CA LYS A 15 -1.76 -7.23 24.17
C LYS A 15 -1.91 -5.72 24.25
N CYS A 16 -1.21 -5.01 23.38
CA CYS A 16 -1.44 -3.61 23.10
C CYS A 16 -2.77 -3.49 22.34
N TYR A 17 -3.88 -3.59 23.08
CA TYR A 17 -5.15 -3.05 22.64
C TYR A 17 -5.03 -1.53 22.72
N ARG A 18 -4.52 -0.90 21.66
CA ARG A 18 -4.66 0.55 21.50
C ARG A 18 -6.04 0.83 20.92
N PRO A 19 -6.93 1.58 21.61
CA PRO A 19 -8.19 1.98 21.04
C PRO A 19 -7.94 2.86 19.81
N ILE A 20 -8.66 2.56 18.75
CA ILE A 20 -8.37 2.87 17.34
C ILE A 20 -8.64 4.35 16.97
N TYR A 21 -8.63 5.29 17.91
CA TYR A 21 -9.19 6.62 17.62
C TYR A 21 -8.35 7.86 17.89
N PHE A 22 -7.21 7.86 18.61
CA PHE A 22 -6.55 9.16 18.88
C PHE A 22 -5.02 9.18 19.08
N ASP A 23 -4.27 8.18 18.64
CA ASP A 23 -2.80 8.22 18.68
C ASP A 23 -2.18 8.39 17.27
N MET A 24 -2.62 9.40 16.53
CA MET A 24 -1.71 9.95 15.53
C MET A 24 -0.59 10.64 16.29
N ALA A 25 0.67 10.29 16.00
CA ALA A 25 1.79 10.88 16.73
C ALA A 25 1.79 12.40 16.50
N LYS A 26 1.54 13.17 17.56
CA LYS A 26 1.67 14.63 17.51
C LYS A 26 3.15 14.97 17.53
N ILE A 27 3.62 15.68 16.51
CA ILE A 27 4.98 16.21 16.46
C ILE A 27 4.87 17.74 16.55
N GLY A 28 5.04 18.28 17.76
CA GLY A 28 4.81 19.70 18.04
C GLY A 28 3.35 20.09 17.76
N ASN A 29 3.15 21.01 16.83
CA ASN A 29 1.81 21.44 16.37
C ASN A 29 1.25 20.57 15.22
N GLY A 30 2.00 19.58 14.73
CA GLY A 30 1.64 18.73 13.59
C GLY A 30 1.10 17.36 13.98
N ILE A 31 0.49 16.68 13.00
CA ILE A 31 -0.02 15.30 13.09
C ILE A 31 0.81 14.42 12.15
N GLN A 32 1.27 13.26 12.62
CA GLN A 32 1.91 12.25 11.78
C GLN A 32 0.85 11.42 11.04
N MET A 33 0.96 11.37 9.70
CA MET A 33 0.12 10.56 8.82
C MET A 33 0.77 9.20 8.54
N GLY A 34 -0.01 8.12 8.58
CA GLY A 34 0.41 6.82 8.07
C GLY A 34 0.18 6.74 6.57
N LEU A 35 1.23 6.48 5.82
CA LEU A 35 1.20 6.40 4.36
C LEU A 35 1.61 5.01 3.89
N SER A 36 0.96 4.51 2.85
CA SER A 36 1.35 3.27 2.17
C SER A 36 1.37 3.45 0.67
N TRP A 37 2.24 2.69 0.01
CA TRP A 37 2.24 2.55 -1.43
C TRP A 37 1.29 1.41 -1.82
N ILE A 38 0.28 1.73 -2.63
CA ILE A 38 -0.75 0.80 -3.05
C ILE A 38 -0.55 0.48 -4.53
N PRO A 39 -0.24 -0.77 -4.90
CA PRO A 39 -0.13 -1.18 -6.28
C PRO A 39 -1.43 -0.95 -7.04
N ASP A 40 -1.33 -0.35 -8.20
CA ASP A 40 -2.46 -0.05 -9.06
C ASP A 40 -2.05 0.00 -10.54
N SER A 41 -3.03 0.10 -11.44
CA SER A 41 -2.76 0.14 -12.88
C SER A 41 -3.87 0.80 -13.70
N ASN A 42 -3.56 1.07 -14.98
CA ASN A 42 -4.52 1.48 -16.01
C ASN A 42 -5.32 2.75 -15.68
N GLY A 43 -4.72 3.67 -14.94
CA GLY A 43 -5.35 4.94 -14.58
C GLY A 43 -6.27 4.87 -13.37
N HIS A 44 -6.47 3.69 -12.78
CA HIS A 44 -7.20 3.57 -11.53
C HIS A 44 -6.43 4.24 -10.38
N VAL A 45 -7.19 4.89 -9.49
CA VAL A 45 -6.67 5.65 -8.36
C VAL A 45 -7.45 5.22 -7.11
N PRO A 46 -6.79 4.73 -6.05
CA PRO A 46 -7.46 4.35 -4.82
C PRO A 46 -8.15 5.53 -4.14
N GLY A 47 -9.28 5.30 -3.47
CA GLY A 47 -10.08 6.37 -2.86
C GLY A 47 -9.38 7.17 -1.76
N ASN A 48 -8.32 6.63 -1.17
CA ASN A 48 -7.47 7.26 -0.15
C ASN A 48 -6.13 7.78 -0.72
N ALA A 49 -6.02 7.91 -2.05
CA ALA A 49 -4.84 8.47 -2.69
C ALA A 49 -4.61 9.94 -2.29
N ILE A 50 -3.33 10.29 -2.10
CA ILE A 50 -2.94 11.68 -1.84
C ILE A 50 -3.00 12.46 -3.16
N SER A 51 -3.95 13.39 -3.23
CA SER A 51 -4.13 14.30 -4.36
C SER A 51 -3.21 15.51 -4.25
N VAL A 52 -2.56 15.86 -5.36
CA VAL A 52 -1.76 17.10 -5.52
C VAL A 52 -2.62 18.21 -6.18
N GLY A 53 -3.87 17.90 -6.52
CA GLY A 53 -4.80 18.80 -7.21
C GLY A 53 -5.11 18.36 -8.64
N GLU A 54 -6.24 18.84 -9.19
CA GLU A 54 -6.61 18.68 -10.62
C GLU A 54 -6.64 17.24 -11.17
N GLY A 55 -6.87 16.24 -10.31
CA GLY A 55 -6.84 14.83 -10.71
C GLY A 55 -5.43 14.25 -10.86
N ILE A 56 -4.45 14.91 -10.24
CA ILE A 56 -3.06 14.47 -10.18
C ILE A 56 -2.78 13.86 -8.81
N TYR A 57 -2.18 12.68 -8.80
CA TYR A 57 -1.89 11.91 -7.58
C TYR A 57 -0.43 11.51 -7.53
N ILE A 58 0.10 11.33 -6.32
CA ILE A 58 1.49 10.91 -6.11
C ILE A 58 1.63 9.44 -6.45
N ALA A 59 2.60 9.12 -7.31
CA ALA A 59 2.88 7.76 -7.75
C ALA A 59 4.37 7.41 -7.63
N ARG A 60 4.68 6.13 -7.80
CA ARG A 60 6.01 5.65 -8.14
C ARG A 60 5.91 4.42 -9.05
N MET A 61 6.95 4.14 -9.81
CA MET A 61 6.97 3.08 -10.81
C MET A 61 8.38 2.54 -11.00
N HIS A 62 8.46 1.27 -11.40
CA HIS A 62 9.73 0.68 -11.77
C HIS A 62 10.13 1.12 -13.17
N GLU A 63 11.34 1.66 -13.29
CA GLU A 63 11.92 2.10 -14.54
C GLU A 63 13.42 1.82 -14.51
N SER A 64 13.92 1.10 -15.53
CA SER A 64 15.34 0.73 -15.66
C SER A 64 15.96 0.05 -14.42
N GLY A 65 15.15 -0.66 -13.63
CA GLY A 65 15.59 -1.36 -12.40
C GLY A 65 15.46 -0.54 -11.12
N ASP A 66 15.23 0.76 -11.25
CA ASP A 66 15.02 1.68 -10.13
C ASP A 66 13.54 1.91 -9.86
N LEU A 67 13.24 2.39 -8.65
CA LEU A 67 11.90 2.79 -8.26
C LEU A 67 11.82 4.32 -8.27
N ILE A 68 11.17 4.87 -9.29
CA ILE A 68 11.20 6.31 -9.58
C ILE A 68 9.88 6.96 -9.14
N PRO A 69 9.91 8.09 -8.39
CA PRO A 69 8.71 8.84 -8.06
C PRO A 69 8.13 9.52 -9.32
N GLY A 70 6.81 9.63 -9.34
CA GLY A 70 6.08 10.15 -10.47
C GLY A 70 4.68 10.64 -10.08
N LYS A 71 3.82 10.74 -11.09
CA LYS A 71 2.44 11.20 -10.92
C LYS A 71 1.46 10.33 -11.70
N VAL A 72 0.29 10.06 -11.14
CA VAL A 72 -0.87 9.58 -11.92
C VAL A 72 -1.67 10.80 -12.34
N VAL A 73 -2.09 10.84 -13.61
CA VAL A 73 -3.04 11.85 -14.10
C VAL A 73 -4.32 11.14 -14.49
N SER A 74 -5.36 11.27 -13.67
CA SER A 74 -6.62 10.54 -13.87
C SER A 74 -7.31 10.88 -15.19
N GLN A 75 -7.15 12.12 -15.67
CA GLN A 75 -7.69 12.55 -16.97
C GLN A 75 -7.10 11.76 -18.15
N TYR A 76 -5.85 11.30 -18.03
CA TYR A 76 -5.16 10.52 -19.06
C TYR A 76 -5.16 9.02 -18.78
N ASN A 77 -5.70 8.59 -17.64
CA ASN A 77 -5.66 7.21 -17.17
C ASN A 77 -4.26 6.57 -17.22
N LYS A 78 -3.22 7.36 -16.91
CA LYS A 78 -1.82 6.96 -17.02
C LYS A 78 -0.98 7.56 -15.89
N ALA A 79 0.11 6.88 -15.57
CA ALA A 79 1.14 7.41 -14.70
C ALA A 79 2.37 7.84 -15.49
N PHE A 80 3.10 8.81 -14.97
CA PHE A 80 4.26 9.42 -15.60
C PHE A 80 5.42 9.50 -14.62
N CYS A 81 6.62 9.16 -15.08
CA CYS A 81 7.87 9.31 -14.33
C CYS A 81 8.88 10.12 -15.15
N SER A 82 9.82 10.77 -14.46
CA SER A 82 10.93 11.46 -15.13
C SER A 82 12.19 10.61 -15.05
N HIS A 83 12.72 10.20 -16.20
CA HIS A 83 13.93 9.38 -16.29
C HIS A 83 14.73 9.77 -17.54
N ASP A 84 16.05 9.89 -17.41
CA ASP A 84 16.98 10.26 -18.50
C ASP A 84 16.53 11.52 -19.31
N GLY A 85 16.13 12.56 -18.58
CA GLY A 85 15.68 13.83 -19.18
C GLY A 85 14.34 13.76 -19.93
N ARG A 86 13.61 12.65 -19.83
CA ARG A 86 12.34 12.41 -20.51
C ARG A 86 11.22 12.09 -19.53
N GLU A 87 9.99 12.38 -19.93
CA GLU A 87 8.78 11.92 -19.23
C GLU A 87 8.33 10.61 -19.88
N LEU A 88 8.30 9.54 -19.09
CA LEU A 88 7.92 8.20 -19.52
C LEU A 88 6.55 7.85 -18.96
N GLU A 89 5.74 7.21 -19.79
CA GLU A 89 4.40 6.77 -19.42
C GLU A 89 4.40 5.31 -18.95
N HIS A 90 3.65 5.03 -17.89
CA HIS A 90 3.54 3.71 -17.26
C HIS A 90 2.08 3.33 -17.01
N GLN A 91 1.76 2.06 -17.29
CA GLN A 91 0.47 1.46 -16.95
C GLN A 91 0.44 0.85 -15.55
N ASN A 92 1.58 0.38 -15.05
CA ASN A 92 1.72 -0.23 -13.72
C ASN A 92 2.48 0.72 -12.81
N TYR A 93 1.94 1.00 -11.64
CA TYR A 93 2.49 1.96 -10.68
C TYR A 93 2.00 1.65 -9.27
N GLU A 94 2.56 2.34 -8.29
CA GLU A 94 2.02 2.36 -6.93
C GLU A 94 1.59 3.80 -6.60
N VAL A 95 0.41 3.95 -6.02
CA VAL A 95 -0.14 5.25 -5.59
C VAL A 95 0.12 5.44 -4.11
N LEU A 96 0.52 6.65 -3.70
CA LEU A 96 0.69 6.99 -2.30
C LEU A 96 -0.68 7.25 -1.66
N CYS A 97 -1.01 6.50 -0.62
CA CYS A 97 -2.31 6.55 0.04
C CYS A 97 -2.20 6.81 1.54
N ASP A 98 -3.20 7.51 2.09
CA ASP A 98 -3.39 7.65 3.53
C ASP A 98 -4.04 6.38 4.11
N THR A 99 -3.35 5.74 5.04
CA THR A 99 -3.78 4.51 5.72
C THR A 99 -4.10 4.71 7.20
N CYS A 100 -3.86 5.90 7.76
CA CYS A 100 -4.16 6.18 9.16
C CYS A 100 -5.58 6.69 9.38
N ALA A 101 -6.30 7.11 8.34
CA ALA A 101 -7.68 7.57 8.45
C ALA A 101 -8.64 6.41 8.78
N PRO A 102 -9.28 6.39 9.98
CA PRO A 102 -10.29 5.39 10.31
C PRO A 102 -11.50 5.56 9.39
N GLY A 103 -11.80 4.56 8.57
CA GLY A 103 -12.99 4.53 7.69
C GLY A 103 -12.72 4.51 6.19
N THR A 104 -11.46 4.59 5.73
CA THR A 104 -11.10 4.53 4.31
C THR A 104 -10.36 3.26 3.89
N SER A 105 -9.99 2.40 4.84
CA SER A 105 -9.45 1.08 4.55
C SER A 105 -10.57 0.16 4.05
N GLN A 106 -10.88 0.22 2.75
CA GLN A 106 -11.32 -0.97 2.04
C GLN A 106 -10.14 -1.94 2.09
N TRP A 107 -10.16 -2.75 3.14
CA TRP A 107 -9.38 -3.95 3.36
C TRP A 107 -9.00 -4.56 2.02
N PHE A 108 -7.72 -4.44 1.68
CA PHE A 108 -7.08 -5.25 0.67
C PHE A 108 -7.39 -6.70 1.03
N THR A 109 -8.36 -7.31 0.33
CA THR A 109 -8.48 -8.76 0.35
C THR A 109 -7.20 -9.24 -0.30
N MET A 110 -6.50 -10.09 0.41
CA MET A 110 -5.39 -10.91 -0.08
C MET A 110 -5.43 -11.05 -1.60
N VAL A 111 -4.40 -10.53 -2.27
CA VAL A 111 -4.07 -10.87 -3.67
C VAL A 111 -4.32 -12.36 -3.86
N THR A 112 -5.43 -12.72 -4.51
CA THR A 112 -5.58 -14.07 -5.04
C THR A 112 -4.47 -14.20 -6.08
N PRO A 113 -3.54 -15.16 -5.98
CA PRO A 113 -2.62 -15.39 -7.07
C PRO A 113 -3.45 -15.63 -8.33
N MET A 114 -3.13 -14.91 -9.41
CA MET A 114 -3.70 -15.13 -10.73
C MET A 114 -3.77 -16.65 -10.98
N PRO A 115 -4.93 -17.21 -11.37
CA PRO A 115 -4.93 -18.57 -11.87
C PRO A 115 -4.10 -18.57 -13.14
N ILE A 116 -2.98 -19.30 -13.11
CA ILE A 116 -2.23 -19.65 -14.31
C ILE A 116 -3.24 -20.34 -15.22
N SER A 117 -3.53 -19.72 -16.36
CA SER A 117 -4.30 -20.34 -17.42
C SER A 117 -3.57 -21.62 -17.83
N HIS A 118 -4.11 -22.77 -17.43
CA HIS A 118 -3.75 -24.03 -18.07
C HIS A 118 -4.25 -23.95 -19.52
N THR A 119 -3.35 -23.56 -20.41
CA THR A 119 -3.50 -23.77 -21.84
C THR A 119 -3.51 -25.28 -22.09
N GLU A 120 -4.41 -25.68 -23.00
CA GLU A 120 -4.61 -27.04 -23.51
C GLU A 120 -3.31 -27.86 -23.68
N GLU A 121 -3.32 -29.10 -23.18
CA GLU A 121 -2.83 -30.21 -23.99
C GLU A 121 -3.97 -31.22 -24.17
N ARG A 122 -4.59 -31.14 -25.35
CA ARG A 122 -5.41 -32.21 -25.92
C ARG A 122 -4.49 -33.39 -26.23
N ASN A 123 -4.94 -34.58 -25.83
CA ASN A 123 -4.73 -35.89 -26.46
C ASN A 123 -3.32 -36.30 -26.89
N MET A 124 -2.83 -37.42 -26.33
CA MET A 124 -2.42 -38.57 -27.14
C MET A 124 -2.35 -39.86 -26.29
N LEU A 125 -3.20 -40.82 -26.69
CA LEU A 125 -3.31 -42.25 -26.34
C LEU A 125 -4.04 -42.62 -25.03
#